data_AF-A0A5M3WU51-F1
#
_entry.id   AF-A0A5M3WU51-F1
#
_cell.length_a   1.000
_cell.length_b   1.000
_cell.length_c   1.000
_cell.angle_alpha   90.00
_cell.angle_beta   90.00
_cell.angle_gamma   90.00
#
_symmetry.space_group_name_H-M   'P 1'
#
loop_
_entity.id
_entity.type
_entity.pdbx_description
1 polymer ?
#
loop_
_entity_poly.entity_id
_entity_poly.type
_entity_poly.pdbx_seq_one_letter_code
_entity_poly.pdbx_strand_id
1 'polypeptide(L)'
;MLGLDEAEREALTWSTDNMMQVQGYGAFIRCLLPVSLTGGYSVTFGVWLGVHPDVLHKAYAIWWEPEYATLKLSGVLANAIPPWGDQVMAAPAEAVVRDREQLPYIMRSHHAVLSDVLRREWSHADVLSRVP
;
A
#
# COMPACT_ATOMS: atom_id res chain seq x y z
N MET A 1 21.48 5.14 -1.41
CA MET A 1 20.88 5.64 -0.16
C MET A 1 21.21 7.13 -0.10
N LEU A 2 20.25 8.00 -0.42
CA LEU A 2 20.44 9.45 -0.38
C LEU A 2 20.44 9.86 1.10
N GLY A 3 21.59 10.31 1.59
CA GLY A 3 21.80 10.74 2.97
C GLY A 3 21.28 12.16 3.18
N LEU A 4 19.96 12.29 3.31
CA LEU A 4 19.33 13.46 3.91
C LEU A 4 19.36 13.28 5.43
N ASP A 5 19.68 14.34 6.17
CA ASP A 5 19.53 14.30 7.62
C ASP A 5 18.04 14.34 8.03
N GLU A 6 17.73 14.03 9.29
CA GLU A 6 16.34 13.92 9.76
C GLU A 6 15.57 15.23 9.58
N ALA A 7 16.22 16.37 9.79
CA ALA A 7 15.59 17.69 9.69
C ALA A 7 15.26 18.06 8.23
N GLU A 8 16.14 17.73 7.29
CA GLU A 8 15.87 17.87 5.86
C GLU A 8 14.73 16.95 5.41
N ARG A 9 14.65 15.74 5.94
CA ARG A 9 13.55 14.80 5.64
C ARG A 9 12.21 15.31 6.13
N GLU A 10 12.16 15.83 7.36
CA GLU A 10 10.95 16.44 7.91
C GLU A 10 10.52 17.67 7.10
N ALA A 11 11.47 18.56 6.75
CA ALA A 11 11.18 19.77 5.99
C ALA A 11 10.61 19.50 4.59
N LEU A 12 10.99 18.36 3.99
CA LEU A 12 10.56 17.95 2.64
C LEU A 12 9.33 17.04 2.63
N THR A 13 8.83 16.65 3.80
CA THR A 13 7.75 15.66 3.93
C THR A 13 6.50 16.27 4.56
N TRP A 14 5.40 16.21 3.83
CA TRP A 14 4.07 16.32 4.42
C TRP A 14 3.54 14.90 4.69
N SER A 15 2.99 14.64 5.87
CA SER A 15 2.40 13.33 6.18
C SER A 15 1.26 13.38 7.18
N THR A 16 0.42 12.35 7.11
CA THR A 16 -0.54 11.91 8.14
C THR A 16 -0.27 10.42 8.42
N ASP A 17 -1.06 9.77 9.28
CA ASP A 17 -0.94 8.32 9.51
C ASP A 17 -1.17 7.47 8.24
N ASN A 18 -1.92 8.03 7.27
CA ASN A 18 -2.43 7.30 6.11
C ASN A 18 -1.87 7.81 4.77
N MET A 19 -1.21 8.95 4.75
CA MET A 19 -0.74 9.60 3.53
C MET A 19 0.58 10.29 3.76
N MET A 20 1.39 10.37 2.70
CA MET A 20 2.65 11.08 2.74
C MET A 20 2.98 11.63 1.36
N GLN A 21 3.53 12.83 1.31
CA GLN A 21 4.12 13.42 0.12
C GLN A 21 5.52 13.91 0.47
N VAL A 22 6.51 13.38 -0.26
CA VAL A 22 7.92 13.73 -0.09
C VAL A 22 8.36 14.48 -1.34
N GLN A 23 8.80 15.72 -1.15
CA GLN A 23 9.23 16.59 -2.26
C GLN A 23 10.38 15.94 -3.03
N GLY A 24 10.21 15.79 -4.35
CA GLY A 24 11.20 15.16 -5.23
C GLY A 24 11.15 13.63 -5.30
N TYR A 25 10.35 12.97 -4.46
CA TYR A 25 10.26 11.50 -4.42
C TYR A 25 8.86 10.96 -4.76
N GLY A 26 7.79 11.67 -4.38
CA GLY A 26 6.42 11.32 -4.78
C GLY A 26 5.38 11.40 -3.67
N ALA A 27 4.20 10.87 -3.97
CA ALA A 27 3.03 10.83 -3.11
C ALA A 27 2.63 9.38 -2.84
N PHE A 28 2.25 9.08 -1.59
CA PHE A 28 2.03 7.73 -1.11
C PHE A 28 0.76 7.69 -0.25
N ILE A 29 -0.07 6.66 -0.46
CA ILE A 29 -1.27 6.40 0.34
C ILE A 29 -1.16 5.01 0.95
N ARG A 30 -1.42 4.91 2.25
CA ARG A 30 -1.42 3.65 2.98
C ARG A 30 -2.61 2.80 2.58
N CYS A 31 -2.34 1.55 2.25
CA CYS A 31 -3.33 0.56 1.82
C CYS A 31 -3.12 -0.77 2.57
N LEU A 32 -4.06 -1.69 2.41
CA LEU A 32 -4.03 -3.02 2.98
C LEU A 32 -3.89 -4.07 1.88
N LEU A 33 -2.92 -4.97 2.01
CA LEU A 33 -2.75 -6.11 1.13
C LEU A 33 -3.23 -7.38 1.85
N PRO A 34 -4.42 -7.90 1.53
CA PRO A 34 -4.90 -9.15 2.10
C PRO A 34 -4.22 -10.33 1.42
N VAL A 35 -3.81 -11.32 2.21
CA VAL A 35 -3.15 -12.55 1.75
C VAL A 35 -3.89 -13.74 2.36
N SER A 36 -4.38 -14.61 1.49
CA SER A 36 -5.02 -15.86 1.88
C SER A 36 -3.95 -16.88 2.28
N LEU A 37 -4.17 -17.57 3.40
CA LEU A 37 -3.27 -18.59 3.92
C LEU A 37 -3.94 -19.96 3.94
N THR A 38 -3.15 -21.02 3.80
CA THR A 38 -3.63 -22.41 3.72
C THR A 38 -4.48 -22.83 4.91
N GLY A 39 -5.69 -23.36 4.71
CA GLY A 39 -6.58 -23.76 5.80
C GLY A 39 -7.55 -22.67 6.24
N GLY A 40 -7.82 -21.70 5.35
CA GLY A 40 -8.92 -20.73 5.50
C GLY A 40 -8.60 -19.50 6.35
N TYR A 41 -7.34 -19.29 6.69
CA TYR A 41 -6.90 -18.10 7.42
C TYR A 41 -6.46 -17.00 6.45
N SER A 42 -6.23 -15.81 6.99
CA SER A 42 -5.66 -14.70 6.22
C SER A 42 -4.75 -13.84 7.11
N VAL A 43 -3.82 -13.15 6.46
CA VAL A 43 -3.03 -12.08 7.06
C VAL A 43 -3.17 -10.83 6.18
N THR A 44 -3.14 -9.66 6.80
CA THR A 44 -3.22 -8.38 6.08
C THR A 44 -1.98 -7.55 6.35
N PHE A 45 -1.29 -7.16 5.27
CA PHE A 45 -0.10 -6.31 5.34
C PHE A 45 -0.48 -4.84 5.12
N GLY A 46 0.11 -3.94 5.90
CA GLY A 46 0.12 -2.51 5.58
C GLY A 46 1.13 -2.25 4.46
N VAL A 47 0.71 -1.54 3.41
CA VAL A 47 1.55 -1.20 2.26
C VAL A 47 1.44 0.28 1.93
N TRP A 48 2.46 0.84 1.32
CA TRP A 48 2.44 2.16 0.72
C TRP A 48 2.19 2.03 -0.78
N LEU A 49 1.15 2.67 -1.28
CA LEU A 49 0.86 2.79 -2.70
C LEU A 49 1.37 4.15 -3.19
N GLY A 50 2.41 4.14 -4.01
CA GLY A 50 2.88 5.32 -4.74
C GLY A 50 1.86 5.72 -5.80
N VAL A 51 1.39 6.97 -5.73
CA VAL A 51 0.36 7.55 -6.60
C VAL A 51 0.84 8.89 -7.17
N HIS A 52 0.14 9.38 -8.19
CA HIS A 52 0.34 10.76 -8.65
C HIS A 52 -0.07 11.76 -7.54
N PRO A 53 0.64 12.88 -7.32
CA PRO A 53 0.29 13.88 -6.31
C PRO A 53 -1.16 14.37 -6.38
N ASP A 54 -1.69 14.59 -7.59
CA ASP A 54 -3.10 14.98 -7.77
C ASP A 54 -4.09 13.93 -7.24
N VAL A 55 -3.74 12.64 -7.30
CA VAL A 55 -4.55 11.55 -6.74
C VAL A 55 -4.51 11.61 -5.22
N LEU A 56 -3.35 11.86 -4.62
CA LEU A 56 -3.23 12.07 -3.18
C LEU A 56 -4.06 13.26 -2.71
N HIS A 57 -3.97 14.41 -3.38
CA HIS A 57 -4.76 15.59 -3.01
C HIS A 57 -6.27 15.33 -3.10
N LYS A 58 -6.72 14.65 -4.16
CA LYS A 58 -8.14 14.27 -4.31
C LYS A 58 -8.58 13.28 -3.23
N ALA A 59 -7.75 12.28 -2.91
CA ALA A 59 -8.04 11.32 -1.86
C ALA A 59 -8.11 12.00 -0.49
N TYR A 60 -7.19 12.91 -0.20
CA TYR A 60 -7.16 13.68 1.05
C TYR A 60 -8.43 14.52 1.24
N ALA A 61 -8.89 15.17 0.17
CA ALA A 61 -10.07 16.02 0.21
C ALA A 61 -11.37 15.28 0.57
N ILE A 62 -11.44 13.97 0.35
CA ILE A 62 -12.64 13.16 0.63
C ILE A 62 -12.42 12.14 1.74
N TRP A 63 -11.25 12.09 2.38
CA TRP A 63 -10.82 10.94 3.20
C TRP A 63 -11.73 10.67 4.40
N TRP A 64 -12.31 11.72 4.97
CA TRP A 64 -13.24 11.65 6.10
C TRP A 64 -14.70 11.86 5.69
N GLU A 65 -14.94 11.98 4.39
CA GLU A 65 -16.27 12.23 3.83
C GLU A 65 -16.92 10.93 3.37
N PRO A 66 -18.26 10.87 3.27
CA PRO A 66 -18.97 9.69 2.78
C PRO A 66 -18.49 9.21 1.39
N GLU A 67 -18.03 10.13 0.55
CA GLU A 67 -17.48 9.90 -0.79
C GLU A 67 -16.25 8.98 -0.76
N TYR A 68 -15.52 8.93 0.36
CA TYR A 68 -14.41 8.00 0.57
C TYR A 68 -14.77 6.55 0.23
N ALA A 69 -16.00 6.12 0.52
CA ALA A 69 -16.48 4.77 0.22
C ALA A 69 -16.42 4.41 -1.28
N THR A 70 -16.32 5.41 -2.17
CA THR A 70 -16.23 5.23 -3.62
C THR A 70 -14.81 5.39 -4.17
N LEU A 71 -13.84 5.72 -3.32
CA LEU A 71 -12.46 5.95 -3.71
C LEU A 71 -11.85 4.69 -4.34
N LYS A 72 -11.22 4.90 -5.50
CA LYS A 72 -10.41 3.91 -6.21
C LYS A 72 -9.05 4.53 -6.49
N LEU A 73 -8.01 3.78 -6.17
CA LEU A 73 -6.63 4.20 -6.34
C LEU A 73 -5.95 3.29 -7.36
N SER A 74 -5.09 3.88 -8.17
CA SER A 74 -4.17 3.16 -9.05
C SER A 74 -2.78 3.72 -8.84
N GLY A 75 -1.80 2.85 -8.69
CA GLY A 75 -0.44 3.24 -8.35
C GLY A 75 0.52 2.06 -8.42
N VAL A 76 1.65 2.18 -7.73
CA VAL A 76 2.66 1.11 -7.60
C VAL A 76 2.99 0.88 -6.13
N LEU A 77 3.28 -0.36 -5.74
CA LEU A 77 3.75 -0.62 -4.38
C LEU A 77 5.10 0.07 -4.13
N ALA A 78 5.23 0.77 -3.00
CA ALA A 78 6.38 1.61 -2.67
C ALA A 78 7.21 1.06 -1.50
N ASN A 79 6.91 -0.15 -1.03
CA ASN A 79 7.70 -0.85 -0.02
C ASN A 79 7.81 -2.34 -0.33
N ALA A 80 8.91 -2.94 0.12
CA ALA A 80 9.07 -4.39 0.11
C ALA A 80 8.08 -5.05 1.09
N ILE A 81 7.58 -6.24 0.72
CA ILE A 81 6.59 -6.99 1.51
C ILE A 81 7.08 -8.41 1.72
N PRO A 82 7.44 -8.82 2.95
CA PRO A 82 7.79 -10.20 3.22
C PRO A 82 6.60 -11.16 2.95
N PRO A 83 6.84 -12.36 2.41
CA PRO A 83 8.13 -12.94 2.04
C PRO A 83 8.64 -12.54 0.65
N TRP A 84 7.85 -11.82 -0.16
CA TRP A 84 8.14 -11.51 -1.56
C TRP A 84 9.22 -10.43 -1.74
N GLY A 85 9.40 -9.57 -0.75
CA GLY A 85 10.42 -8.53 -0.72
C GLY A 85 10.33 -7.60 -1.93
N ASP A 86 11.46 -7.44 -2.62
CA ASP A 86 11.60 -6.57 -3.78
C ASP A 86 10.87 -7.08 -5.03
N GLN A 87 10.43 -8.35 -5.06
CA GLN A 87 9.69 -8.91 -6.21
C GLN A 87 8.34 -8.22 -6.42
N VAL A 88 7.78 -7.60 -5.39
CA VAL A 88 6.53 -6.83 -5.48
C VAL A 88 6.77 -5.32 -5.38
N MET A 89 8.02 -4.89 -5.17
CA MET A 89 8.36 -3.47 -5.18
C MET A 89 8.11 -2.89 -6.57
N ALA A 90 7.54 -1.69 -6.63
CA ALA A 90 7.08 -1.01 -7.84
C ALA A 90 6.04 -1.78 -8.67
N ALA A 91 5.44 -2.87 -8.14
CA ALA A 91 4.39 -3.59 -8.84
C ALA A 91 3.14 -2.70 -8.99
N PRO A 92 2.57 -2.56 -10.20
CA PRO A 92 1.32 -1.82 -10.40
C PRO A 92 0.19 -2.47 -9.61
N ALA A 93 -0.59 -1.66 -8.89
CA ALA A 93 -1.65 -2.13 -8.03
C ALA A 93 -2.84 -1.17 -8.05
N GLU A 94 -4.02 -1.74 -7.84
CA GLU A 94 -5.25 -0.99 -7.67
C GLU A 94 -5.85 -1.29 -6.31
N ALA A 95 -6.24 -0.23 -5.59
CA ALA A 95 -6.85 -0.31 -4.28
C ALA A 95 -8.26 0.27 -4.27
N VAL A 96 -9.13 -0.30 -3.44
CA VAL A 96 -10.52 0.14 -3.29
C VAL A 96 -10.91 0.17 -1.82
N VAL A 97 -11.75 1.13 -1.45
CA VAL A 97 -12.37 1.17 -0.13
C VAL A 97 -13.50 0.14 -0.09
N ARG A 98 -13.48 -0.74 0.91
CA ARG A 98 -14.53 -1.76 1.15
C ARG A 98 -15.41 -1.41 2.34
N ASP A 99 -14.82 -0.68 3.29
CA ASP A 99 -15.43 -0.16 4.51
C ASP A 99 -14.86 1.24 4.74
N ARG A 100 -15.71 2.21 5.07
CA ARG A 100 -15.31 3.62 5.22
C ARG A 100 -14.41 3.85 6.43
N GLU A 101 -14.45 2.96 7.42
CA GLU A 101 -13.63 3.05 8.62
C GLU A 101 -12.27 2.36 8.44
N GLN A 102 -11.98 1.84 7.24
CA GLN A 102 -10.77 1.10 6.94
C GLN A 102 -9.98 1.73 5.81
N LEU A 103 -8.68 1.44 5.79
CA LEU A 103 -7.80 1.79 4.69
C LEU A 103 -8.22 1.07 3.38
N PRO A 104 -7.89 1.61 2.20
CA PRO A 104 -8.18 0.96 0.93
C PRO A 104 -7.45 -0.38 0.83
N TYR A 105 -8.12 -1.40 0.31
CA TYR A 105 -7.54 -2.72 0.08
C TYR A 105 -7.01 -2.84 -1.34
N ILE A 106 -5.76 -3.31 -1.48
CA ILE A 106 -5.25 -3.79 -2.76
C ILE A 106 -6.17 -4.91 -3.25
N MET A 107 -6.74 -4.70 -4.42
CA MET A 107 -7.77 -5.55 -5.00
C MET A 107 -7.25 -6.32 -6.21
N ARG A 108 -6.41 -5.68 -7.03
CA ARG A 108 -5.87 -6.30 -8.24
C ARG A 108 -4.52 -5.72 -8.62
N SER A 109 -3.83 -6.50 -9.43
CA SER A 109 -2.58 -6.15 -10.06
C SER A 109 -2.45 -6.90 -11.38
N HIS A 110 -1.81 -6.29 -12.37
CA HIS A 110 -1.35 -6.98 -13.58
C HIS A 110 0.08 -7.52 -13.45
N HIS A 111 0.76 -7.24 -12.33
CA HIS A 111 2.06 -7.80 -12.01
C HIS A 111 1.91 -9.26 -11.60
N ALA A 112 2.63 -10.17 -12.25
CA ALA A 112 2.45 -11.61 -12.07
C ALA A 112 2.57 -12.03 -10.60
N VAL A 113 3.64 -11.61 -9.92
CA VAL A 113 3.88 -11.99 -8.50
C VAL A 113 2.78 -11.45 -7.59
N LEU A 114 2.40 -10.17 -7.74
CA LEU A 114 1.41 -9.54 -6.85
C LEU A 114 0.00 -10.08 -7.13
N SER A 115 -0.29 -10.41 -8.39
CA SER A 115 -1.51 -11.14 -8.76
C SER A 115 -1.56 -12.51 -8.08
N ASP A 116 -0.45 -13.25 -8.04
CA ASP A 116 -0.34 -14.52 -7.31
C ASP A 116 -0.53 -14.33 -5.80
N VAL A 117 0.07 -13.29 -5.21
CA VAL A 117 -0.13 -12.93 -3.80
C VAL A 117 -1.60 -12.77 -3.45
N LEU A 118 -2.35 -12.06 -4.30
CA LEU A 118 -3.77 -11.76 -4.07
C LEU A 118 -4.71 -12.96 -4.29
N ARG A 119 -4.32 -13.92 -5.14
CA ARG A 119 -5.24 -14.97 -5.64
C ARG A 119 -4.97 -16.35 -5.05
N ARG A 120 -3.73 -16.63 -4.66
CA ARG A 120 -3.32 -17.95 -4.19
C ARG A 120 -3.38 -18.03 -2.68
N GLU A 121 -3.51 -19.24 -2.17
CA GLU A 121 -3.22 -19.52 -0.77
C GLU A 121 -1.72 -19.74 -0.57
N TRP A 122 -1.21 -19.17 0.52
CA TRP A 122 0.19 -19.29 0.92
C TRP A 122 0.33 -20.07 2.21
N SER A 123 1.42 -20.82 2.35
CA SER A 123 1.72 -21.55 3.58
C SER A 123 1.83 -20.59 4.75
N HIS A 124 1.13 -20.91 5.84
CA HIS A 124 1.20 -20.17 7.10
C HIS A 124 2.63 -20.03 7.60
N ALA A 125 3.36 -21.15 7.59
CA ALA A 125 4.73 -21.20 8.10
C ALA A 125 5.65 -20.31 7.26
N ASP A 126 5.48 -20.31 5.94
CA ASP A 126 6.36 -19.56 5.04
C ASP A 126 6.12 -18.05 5.11
N VAL A 127 4.86 -17.64 5.31
CA VAL A 127 4.50 -16.21 5.40
C VAL A 127 4.81 -15.67 6.79
N LEU A 128 4.31 -16.31 7.85
CA LEU A 128 4.40 -15.77 9.21
C LEU A 128 5.81 -15.84 9.81
N SER A 129 6.65 -16.80 9.40
CA SER A 129 8.05 -16.86 9.86
C SER A 129 8.92 -15.70 9.37
N ARG A 130 8.42 -14.91 8.40
CA ARG A 130 9.16 -13.83 7.75
C ARG A 130 8.55 -12.45 8.02
N VAL A 131 7.51 -12.40 8.84
CA VAL A 131 6.99 -11.14 9.39
C VAL A 131 7.81 -10.81 10.64
N PRO A 132 8.32 -9.56 10.77
CA PRO A 132 9.08 -9.13 11.95
C PRO A 132 8.25 -9.13 13.24
#